data_AF-A0ABD1YCF2-F1
#
_entry.id   AF-A0ABD1YCF2-F1
#
_cell.length_a   1.000
_cell.length_b   1.000
_cell.length_c   1.000
_cell.angle_alpha   90.00
_cell.angle_beta   90.00
_cell.angle_gamma   90.00
#
_symmetry.space_group_name_H-M   'P 1'
#
loop_
_entity.id
_entity.type
_entity.pdbx_description
1 polymer ?
#
loop_
_entity_poly.entity_id
_entity_poly.type
_entity_poly.pdbx_seq_one_letter_code
_entity_poly.pdbx_strand_id
1 'polypeptide(L)'
;MYINERLLKKLREQLHNMLYVNTFWFTKASKLVARYDKTNHAEEAMIKITRLRKSICPKIRDEDMQGNLPTWIFMPIHANNHWSLTIIRIHNDVAMLAHLDSFRGTHDPKAIFHILRTILCLTMPIDPALVLTGIMNVEQQQDGHSCGKHVRKCSLVPT
;
A
#
# COMPACT_ATOMS: atom_id res chain seq x y z
N MET A 1 25.88 16.96 -20.52
CA MET A 1 24.43 16.86 -20.24
C MET A 1 24.22 17.33 -18.80
N TYR A 2 23.87 18.60 -18.59
CA TYR A 2 23.65 19.14 -17.24
C TYR A 2 22.23 18.81 -16.81
N ILE A 3 22.09 17.93 -15.82
CA ILE A 3 20.79 17.64 -15.23
C ILE A 3 20.41 18.84 -14.35
N ASN A 4 19.23 19.41 -14.61
CA ASN A 4 18.73 20.59 -13.90
C ASN A 4 18.57 20.26 -12.39
N GLU A 5 19.37 20.91 -11.55
CA GLU A 5 19.37 20.78 -10.07
C GLU A 5 17.96 20.91 -9.47
N ARG A 6 17.11 21.76 -10.05
CA ARG A 6 15.70 21.94 -9.63
C ARG A 6 14.85 20.71 -9.95
N LEU A 7 15.11 20.05 -11.07
CA LEU A 7 14.45 18.82 -11.47
C LEU A 7 14.94 17.65 -10.60
N LEU A 8 16.24 17.59 -10.31
CA LEU A 8 16.82 16.60 -9.39
C LEU A 8 16.26 16.74 -7.98
N LYS A 9 16.10 17.98 -7.49
CA LYS A 9 15.49 18.24 -6.19
C LYS A 9 14.02 17.79 -6.15
N LYS A 10 13.22 18.14 -7.16
CA LYS A 10 11.82 17.66 -7.26
C LYS A 10 11.73 16.14 -7.36
N LEU A 11 12.59 15.51 -8.16
CA LEU A 11 12.64 14.05 -8.28
C LEU A 11 13.04 13.39 -6.96
N ARG A 12 14.03 13.94 -6.24
CA ARG A 12 14.41 13.45 -4.91
C ARG A 12 13.26 13.61 -3.92
N GLU A 13 12.62 14.76 -3.85
CA GLU A 13 11.47 15.02 -2.98
C GLU A 13 10.29 14.09 -3.29
N GLN A 14 10.00 13.83 -4.58
CA GLN A 14 8.99 12.85 -4.99
C GLN A 14 9.37 11.41 -4.58
N LEU A 15 10.63 11.02 -4.80
CA LEU A 15 11.14 9.69 -4.44
C LEU A 15 11.21 9.47 -2.92
N HIS A 16 11.45 10.52 -2.13
CA HIS A 16 11.44 10.45 -0.67
C HIS A 16 10.06 10.11 -0.10
N ASN A 17 8.98 10.50 -0.79
CA ASN A 17 7.61 10.24 -0.39
C ASN A 17 7.03 8.96 -1.00
N MET A 18 7.82 8.18 -1.74
CA MET A 18 7.40 6.90 -2.33
C MET A 18 8.04 5.74 -1.58
N LEU A 19 7.20 4.79 -1.16
CA LEU A 19 7.61 3.59 -0.45
C LEU A 19 7.19 2.35 -1.21
N TYR A 20 8.16 1.49 -1.53
CA TYR A 20 7.91 0.17 -2.07
C TYR A 20 7.95 -0.86 -0.94
N VAL A 21 6.84 -1.56 -0.75
CA VAL A 21 6.70 -2.57 0.29
C VAL A 21 7.01 -3.93 -0.32
N ASN A 22 7.71 -4.78 0.44
CA ASN A 22 7.92 -6.15 0.02
C ASN A 22 6.62 -6.95 0.00
N THR A 23 6.60 -7.98 -0.83
CA THR A 23 5.41 -8.80 -1.12
C THR A 23 4.97 -9.63 0.08
N PHE A 24 5.93 -10.01 0.93
CA PHE A 24 5.70 -10.78 2.16
C PHE A 24 4.97 -9.97 3.23
N TRP A 25 5.04 -8.65 3.18
CA TRP A 25 4.43 -7.79 4.16
C TRP A 25 2.92 -7.98 4.21
N PHE A 26 2.25 -7.97 3.04
CA PHE A 26 0.80 -8.16 2.95
C PHE A 26 0.39 -9.54 3.49
N THR A 27 1.14 -10.58 3.14
CA THR A 27 0.91 -11.94 3.65
C THR A 27 1.03 -12.05 5.16
N LYS A 28 1.93 -11.25 5.78
CA LYS A 28 2.07 -11.20 7.23
C LYS A 28 0.95 -10.38 7.87
N ALA A 29 0.61 -9.24 7.28
CA ALA A 29 -0.48 -8.36 7.66
C ALA A 29 -1.83 -9.10 7.71
N SER A 30 -2.17 -9.82 6.64
CA SER A 30 -3.43 -10.56 6.53
C SER A 30 -3.62 -11.57 7.66
N LYS A 31 -2.56 -12.32 8.00
CA LYS A 31 -2.56 -13.29 9.10
C LYS A 31 -2.74 -12.63 10.47
N LEU A 32 -2.20 -11.43 10.67
CA LEU A 32 -2.34 -10.70 11.93
C LEU A 32 -3.75 -10.11 12.07
N VAL A 33 -4.28 -9.48 11.03
CA VAL A 33 -5.65 -8.95 11.02
C VAL A 33 -6.66 -10.08 11.25
N ALA A 34 -6.51 -11.21 10.57
CA ALA A 34 -7.38 -12.37 10.78
C ALA A 34 -7.35 -12.91 12.22
N ARG A 35 -6.27 -12.69 12.99
CA ARG A 35 -6.21 -13.04 14.42
C ARG A 35 -6.84 -11.96 15.29
N TYR A 36 -6.65 -10.69 14.92
CA TYR A 36 -7.25 -9.55 15.58
C TYR A 36 -8.79 -9.64 15.55
N ASP A 37 -9.36 -9.90 14.36
CA ASP A 37 -10.81 -10.01 14.16
C ASP A 37 -11.45 -11.18 14.93
N LYS A 38 -10.67 -12.22 15.26
CA LYS A 38 -11.14 -13.42 15.99
C LYS A 38 -11.14 -13.28 17.51
N THR A 39 -10.92 -12.08 18.04
CA THR A 39 -11.00 -11.63 19.45
C THR A 39 -10.15 -12.34 20.51
N ASN A 40 -9.89 -13.66 20.42
CA ASN A 40 -9.15 -14.43 21.42
C ASN A 40 -7.69 -13.99 21.66
N HIS A 41 -7.10 -13.22 20.73
CA HIS A 41 -5.73 -12.72 20.83
C HIS A 41 -5.58 -11.29 20.29
N ALA A 42 -6.62 -10.45 20.40
CA ALA A 42 -6.65 -9.12 19.79
C ALA A 42 -5.50 -8.22 20.29
N GLU A 43 -5.17 -8.25 21.58
CA GLU A 43 -4.10 -7.44 22.16
C GLU A 43 -2.70 -7.87 21.64
N GLU A 44 -2.40 -9.17 21.64
CA GLU A 44 -1.14 -9.69 21.10
C GLU A 44 -1.02 -9.43 19.59
N ALA A 45 -2.13 -9.56 18.86
CA ALA A 45 -2.21 -9.24 17.44
C ALA A 45 -1.97 -7.74 17.21
N MET A 46 -2.55 -6.85 18.01
CA MET A 46 -2.35 -5.40 17.95
C MET A 46 -0.87 -5.04 18.14
N ILE A 47 -0.20 -5.60 19.16
CA ILE A 47 1.24 -5.38 19.38
C ILE A 47 2.05 -5.78 18.14
N LYS A 48 1.72 -6.93 17.54
CA LYS A 48 2.39 -7.42 16.32
C LYS A 48 2.09 -6.55 15.10
N ILE A 49 0.87 -6.03 14.97
CA ILE A 49 0.46 -5.08 13.91
C ILE A 49 1.24 -3.77 14.05
N THR A 50 1.34 -3.22 15.26
CA THR A 50 2.12 -2.01 15.54
C THR A 50 3.61 -2.20 15.25
N ARG A 51 4.18 -3.38 15.54
CA ARG A 51 5.55 -3.73 15.14
C ARG A 51 5.69 -3.88 13.63
N LEU A 52 4.69 -4.44 12.95
CA LEU A 52 4.68 -4.57 11.50
C LEU A 52 4.65 -3.19 10.82
N ARG A 53 3.92 -2.21 11.38
CA ARG A 53 3.97 -0.80 10.92
C ARG A 53 5.38 -0.25 10.93
N LYS A 54 6.20 -0.54 11.94
CA LYS A 54 7.61 -0.10 12.00
C LYS A 54 8.49 -0.64 10.86
N SER A 55 8.01 -1.53 9.99
CA SER A 55 8.72 -1.92 8.76
C SER A 55 8.37 -1.08 7.53
N ILE A 56 7.28 -0.29 7.59
CA ILE A 56 6.80 0.62 6.54
C ILE A 56 6.99 2.09 6.97
N CYS A 57 6.69 2.39 8.24
CA CYS A 57 6.71 3.74 8.78
C CYS A 57 8.03 4.33 9.31
N PRO A 58 9.21 3.67 9.37
CA PRO A 58 10.43 4.40 9.72
C PRO A 58 10.82 5.42 8.63
N LYS A 59 10.14 5.36 7.47
CA LYS A 59 10.27 6.30 6.35
C LYS A 59 9.11 7.31 6.23
N ILE A 60 8.06 7.16 7.05
CA ILE A 60 6.93 8.10 7.10
C ILE A 60 7.02 8.73 8.48
N ARG A 61 7.76 9.84 8.60
CA ARG A 61 7.83 10.57 9.87
C ARG A 61 6.47 11.19 10.15
N ASP A 62 6.17 11.41 11.42
CA ASP A 62 4.93 12.12 11.80
C ASP A 62 4.90 13.54 11.19
N GLU A 63 6.08 14.11 10.92
CA GLU A 63 6.31 15.34 10.16
C GLU A 63 5.90 15.24 8.68
N ASP A 64 6.08 14.07 8.05
CA ASP A 64 5.74 13.85 6.63
C ASP A 64 4.21 13.68 6.45
N MET A 65 3.52 13.20 7.48
CA MET A 65 2.04 13.14 7.54
C MET A 65 1.41 14.52 7.70
N GLN A 66 2.13 15.45 8.33
CA GLN A 66 1.78 16.87 8.47
C GLN A 66 2.42 17.74 7.37
N GLY A 67 3.15 17.12 6.44
CA GLY A 67 3.82 17.79 5.34
C GLY A 67 2.88 18.13 4.20
N ASN A 68 3.27 19.09 3.36
CA ASN A 68 2.50 19.51 2.18
C ASN A 68 2.42 18.45 1.06
N LEU A 69 3.19 17.34 1.16
CA LEU A 69 3.31 16.35 0.09
C LEU A 69 2.68 15.00 0.51
N PRO A 70 1.93 14.34 -0.38
CA PRO A 70 1.36 13.03 -0.10
C PRO A 70 2.44 11.94 -0.03
N THR A 71 2.27 11.00 0.90
CA THR A 71 3.04 9.75 0.93
C THR A 71 2.37 8.71 0.04
N TRP A 72 3.13 8.03 -0.79
CA TRP A 72 2.68 6.97 -1.69
C TRP A 72 3.32 5.64 -1.32
N ILE A 73 2.53 4.59 -1.16
CA ILE A 73 2.99 3.25 -0.81
C ILE A 73 2.55 2.29 -1.91
N PHE A 74 3.50 1.63 -2.55
CA PHE A 74 3.29 0.64 -3.59
C PHE A 74 3.46 -0.74 -2.96
N MET A 75 2.37 -1.50 -2.95
CA MET A 75 2.33 -2.80 -2.29
C MET A 75 1.92 -3.89 -3.30
N PRO A 76 2.90 -4.63 -3.84
CA PRO A 76 2.59 -5.80 -4.64
C PRO A 76 1.99 -6.88 -3.74
N ILE A 77 0.91 -7.49 -4.21
CA ILE A 77 0.21 -8.58 -3.53
C ILE A 77 0.39 -9.84 -4.38
N HIS A 78 0.73 -10.94 -3.71
CA HIS A 78 0.85 -12.25 -4.33
C HIS A 78 -0.07 -13.23 -3.61
N ALA A 79 -1.11 -13.69 -4.31
CA ALA A 79 -2.04 -14.70 -3.82
C ALA A 79 -2.49 -15.59 -4.98
N ASN A 80 -2.73 -16.88 -4.71
CA ASN A 80 -3.24 -17.84 -5.70
C ASN A 80 -2.41 -17.87 -7.01
N ASN A 81 -1.07 -17.80 -6.90
CA ASN A 81 -0.13 -17.73 -8.03
C ASN A 81 -0.32 -16.52 -8.95
N HIS A 82 -0.94 -15.44 -8.45
CA HIS A 82 -1.24 -14.24 -9.21
C HIS A 82 -0.72 -13.00 -8.49
N TRP A 83 -0.32 -12.01 -9.30
CA TRP A 83 0.26 -10.75 -8.84
C TRP A 83 -0.69 -9.60 -9.11
N SER A 84 -0.92 -8.77 -8.10
CA SER A 84 -1.64 -7.51 -8.21
C SER A 84 -0.87 -6.40 -7.48
N LEU A 85 -1.36 -5.17 -7.60
CA LEU A 85 -0.76 -4.01 -6.95
C LEU A 85 -1.84 -3.26 -6.17
N THR A 86 -1.56 -2.92 -4.92
CA THR A 86 -2.32 -1.91 -4.21
C THR A 86 -1.45 -0.68 -3.97
N ILE A 87 -1.97 0.49 -4.32
CA ILE A 87 -1.35 1.77 -4.08
C ILE A 87 -2.09 2.44 -2.91
N ILE A 88 -1.34 2.90 -1.93
CA ILE A 88 -1.85 3.67 -0.79
C ILE A 88 -1.33 5.08 -0.92
N ARG A 89 -2.22 6.08 -0.91
CA ARG A 89 -1.84 7.48 -0.79
C ARG A 89 -2.31 8.00 0.55
N ILE A 90 -1.43 8.67 1.30
CA ILE A 90 -1.76 9.28 2.59
C ILE A 90 -1.44 10.77 2.52
N HIS A 91 -2.40 11.62 2.86
CA HIS A 91 -2.24 13.08 2.85
C HIS A 91 -3.25 13.73 3.81
N ASN A 92 -2.77 14.56 4.74
CA ASN A 92 -3.61 15.29 5.71
C ASN A 92 -4.66 14.38 6.37
N ASP A 93 -4.21 13.27 6.97
CA ASP A 93 -5.03 12.26 7.65
C ASP A 93 -6.03 11.48 6.77
N VAL A 94 -6.08 11.76 5.47
CA VAL A 94 -6.86 11.00 4.49
C VAL A 94 -6.00 9.90 3.88
N ALA A 95 -6.53 8.68 3.83
CA ALA A 95 -5.90 7.56 3.14
C ALA A 95 -6.75 7.12 1.93
N MET A 96 -6.10 6.94 0.79
CA MET A 96 -6.72 6.38 -0.41
C MET A 96 -6.07 5.04 -0.73
N LEU A 97 -6.88 3.99 -0.87
CA LEU A 97 -6.47 2.64 -1.25
C LEU A 97 -6.97 2.35 -2.66
N ALA A 98 -6.05 2.17 -3.60
CA ALA A 98 -6.35 1.86 -4.98
C ALA A 98 -5.81 0.46 -5.34
N HIS A 99 -6.67 -0.46 -5.74
CA HIS A 99 -6.27 -1.80 -6.15
C HIS A 99 -6.27 -1.95 -7.66
N LEU A 100 -5.20 -2.53 -8.20
CA LEU A 100 -4.99 -2.76 -9.62
C LEU A 100 -4.79 -4.26 -9.84
N ASP A 101 -5.66 -4.86 -10.65
CA ASP A 101 -5.59 -6.26 -11.00
C ASP A 101 -5.73 -6.43 -12.52
N SER A 102 -4.68 -6.94 -13.17
CA SER A 102 -4.67 -7.23 -14.60
C SER A 102 -5.44 -8.50 -14.95
N PHE A 103 -5.95 -9.25 -13.96
CA PHE A 103 -6.74 -10.46 -14.17
C PHE A 103 -7.91 -10.53 -13.19
N ARG A 104 -9.06 -10.03 -13.65
CA ARG A 104 -10.29 -9.93 -12.85
C ARG A 104 -10.68 -11.26 -12.17
N GLY A 105 -11.12 -11.14 -10.92
CA GLY A 105 -11.73 -12.23 -10.15
C GLY A 105 -10.75 -13.11 -9.36
N THR A 106 -9.45 -12.84 -9.42
CA THR A 106 -8.45 -13.64 -8.70
C THR A 106 -8.19 -13.13 -7.28
N HIS A 107 -8.21 -11.82 -7.09
CA HIS A 107 -8.18 -11.19 -5.78
C HIS A 107 -9.58 -10.70 -5.38
N ASP A 108 -9.87 -10.72 -4.08
CA ASP A 108 -11.00 -10.00 -3.49
C ASP A 108 -10.50 -8.63 -2.97
N PRO A 109 -10.79 -7.52 -3.66
CA PRO A 109 -10.34 -6.20 -3.25
C PRO A 109 -10.94 -5.79 -1.90
N LYS A 110 -12.14 -6.27 -1.54
CA LYS A 110 -12.78 -5.92 -0.26
C LYS A 110 -11.98 -6.48 0.91
N ALA A 111 -11.55 -7.74 0.83
CA ALA A 111 -10.69 -8.36 1.83
C ALA A 111 -9.33 -7.63 1.94
N ILE A 112 -8.74 -7.26 0.79
CA ILE A 112 -7.49 -6.49 0.76
C ILE A 112 -7.67 -5.14 1.46
N PHE A 113 -8.72 -4.40 1.13
CA PHE A 113 -9.00 -3.09 1.72
C PHE A 113 -9.30 -3.18 3.21
N HIS A 114 -10.03 -4.20 3.67
CA HIS A 114 -10.25 -4.44 5.10
C HIS A 114 -8.92 -4.60 5.84
N ILE A 115 -8.02 -5.45 5.35
CA ILE A 115 -6.71 -5.68 5.97
C ILE A 115 -5.91 -4.37 6.05
N LEU A 116 -5.84 -3.61 4.95
CA LEU A 116 -5.07 -2.38 4.90
C LEU A 116 -5.67 -1.28 5.77
N ARG A 117 -7.00 -1.11 5.73
CA ARG A 117 -7.73 -0.16 6.58
C ARG A 117 -7.51 -0.46 8.06
N THR A 118 -7.64 -1.72 8.47
CA THR A 118 -7.40 -2.13 9.85
C THR A 118 -5.98 -1.78 10.29
N ILE A 119 -4.97 -2.05 9.47
CA ILE A 119 -3.59 -1.71 9.85
C ILE A 119 -3.39 -0.20 9.91
N LEU A 120 -3.87 0.57 8.93
CA LEU A 120 -3.72 2.02 8.91
C LEU A 120 -4.38 2.64 10.15
N CYS A 121 -5.64 2.32 10.44
CA CYS A 121 -6.37 2.90 11.56
C CYS A 121 -5.85 2.46 12.94
N LEU A 122 -5.28 1.26 13.05
CA LEU A 122 -4.70 0.80 14.32
C LEU A 122 -3.30 1.35 14.59
N THR A 123 -2.60 1.83 13.55
CA THR A 123 -1.17 2.18 13.66
C THR A 123 -0.84 3.61 13.28
N MET A 124 -1.84 4.36 12.82
CA MET A 124 -1.75 5.76 12.40
C MET A 124 -2.97 6.51 12.91
N PRO A 125 -2.88 7.83 13.14
CA PRO A 125 -4.01 8.65 13.57
C PRO A 125 -4.98 8.95 12.41
N ILE A 126 -5.36 7.93 11.63
CA ILE A 126 -6.26 8.04 10.48
C ILE A 126 -7.64 7.58 10.92
N ASP A 127 -8.61 8.49 10.84
CA ASP A 127 -10.02 8.14 11.05
C ASP A 127 -10.44 7.11 9.98
N PRO A 128 -11.03 5.96 10.38
CA PRO A 128 -11.60 5.00 9.43
C PRO A 128 -12.54 5.61 8.39
N ALA A 129 -13.27 6.68 8.72
CA ALA A 129 -14.16 7.40 7.80
C ALA A 129 -13.41 8.13 6.68
N LEU A 130 -12.12 8.43 6.87
CA LEU A 130 -11.25 9.10 5.90
C LEU A 130 -10.44 8.11 5.04
N VAL A 131 -10.81 6.82 5.08
CA VAL A 131 -10.21 5.79 4.23
C VAL A 131 -11.08 5.55 3.00
N LEU A 132 -10.65 6.11 1.87
CA LEU A 132 -11.27 5.94 0.56
C LEU A 132 -10.72 4.69 -0.12
N THR A 133 -11.58 3.93 -0.81
CA THR A 133 -11.18 2.71 -1.54
C THR A 133 -11.63 2.76 -2.99
N GLY A 134 -10.84 2.21 -3.89
CA GLY A 134 -11.13 2.20 -5.33
C GLY A 134 -10.46 1.05 -6.05
N ILE A 135 -11.15 0.46 -7.01
CA ILE A 135 -10.58 -0.51 -7.94
C ILE A 135 -10.25 0.25 -9.22
N MET A 136 -8.99 0.24 -9.63
CA MET A 136 -8.57 0.89 -10.88
C MET A 136 -8.70 -0.08 -12.04
N ASN A 137 -9.23 0.43 -13.15
CA ASN A 137 -9.19 -0.29 -14.41
C ASN A 137 -7.78 -0.23 -14.98
N VAL A 138 -7.20 -1.40 -15.22
CA VAL A 138 -5.92 -1.57 -15.91
C VAL A 138 -6.09 -2.45 -17.13
N GLU A 139 -5.16 -2.33 -18.07
CA GLU A 139 -5.00 -3.25 -19.18
C GLU A 139 -5.02 -4.69 -18.67
N GLN A 140 -5.95 -5.50 -19.18
CA GLN A 140 -6.12 -6.87 -18.75
C GLN A 140 -5.12 -7.76 -19.50
N GLN A 141 -4.45 -8.63 -18.74
CA GLN A 141 -3.54 -9.60 -19.33
C GLN A 141 -4.33 -10.60 -20.18
N GLN A 142 -3.76 -10.96 -21.33
CA GLN A 142 -4.34 -11.97 -22.23
C GLN A 142 -3.82 -13.39 -21.90
N ASP A 143 -2.78 -13.48 -21.07
CA ASP A 143 -2.14 -14.73 -20.66
C ASP A 143 -2.22 -14.92 -19.14
N GLY A 144 -1.96 -16.14 -18.66
CA GLY A 144 -2.02 -16.46 -17.23
C GLY A 144 -0.72 -16.20 -16.44
N HIS A 145 0.31 -15.58 -17.02
CA HIS A 145 1.66 -15.56 -16.44
C HIS A 145 2.39 -14.20 -16.50
N SER A 146 1.77 -13.18 -17.11
CA SER A 146 2.35 -11.84 -17.25
C SER A 146 1.95 -10.87 -16.14
N CYS A 147 1.22 -11.31 -15.11
CA CYS A 147 0.72 -10.46 -14.03
C CYS A 147 1.86 -9.71 -13.29
N GLY A 148 2.99 -10.37 -13.07
CA GLY A 148 4.18 -9.73 -12.50
C GLY A 148 4.77 -8.61 -13.38
N LYS A 149 4.66 -8.73 -14.71
CA LYS A 149 5.08 -7.66 -15.64
C LYS A 149 4.12 -6.47 -15.58
N HIS A 150 2.82 -6.72 -15.47
CA HIS A 150 1.80 -5.69 -15.32
C HIS A 150 1.99 -4.88 -14.03
N VAL A 151 2.26 -5.56 -12.91
CA VAL A 151 2.58 -4.89 -11.64
C VAL A 151 3.80 -3.98 -11.78
N ARG A 152 4.88 -4.45 -12.41
CA ARG A 152 6.07 -3.62 -12.67
C ARG A 152 5.76 -2.41 -13.55
N LYS A 153 5.00 -2.58 -14.64
CA LYS A 153 4.58 -1.48 -15.53
C LYS A 153 3.79 -0.42 -14.77
N CYS A 154 2.83 -0.83 -13.92
CA CYS A 154 2.02 0.08 -13.11
C CYS A 154 2.82 0.78 -12.00
N SER A 155 3.90 0.14 -11.52
CA SER A 155 4.77 0.67 -10.46
C SER A 155 5.77 1.71 -10.98
N LEU A 156 5.95 1.84 -12.30
CA LEU A 156 6.95 2.72 -12.92
C LEU A 156 6.36 4.02 -13.49
N VAL A 157 5.03 4.21 -13.44
CA VAL A 157 4.40 5.43 -13.92
C VAL A 157 4.61 6.53 -12.86
N PRO A 158 5.34 7.62 -13.16
CA PRO A 158 5.38 8.78 -12.29
C PRO A 158 3.98 9.41 -12.33
N THR A 159 3.25 9.38 -11.22
CA THR A 159 2.03 10.16 -11.01
C THR A 159 2.38 11.60 -10.67
#